data_AF-A0A097QV04-F1
#
_entry.id   AF-A0A097QV04-F1
#
_cell.length_a   1.000
_cell.length_b   1.000
_cell.length_c   1.000
_cell.angle_alpha   90.00
_cell.angle_beta   90.00
_cell.angle_gamma   90.00
#
_symmetry.space_group_name_H-M   'P 1'
#
loop_
_entity.id
_entity.type
_entity.pdbx_description
1 polymer ?
#
loop_
_entity_poly.entity_id
_entity_poly.type
_entity_poly.pdbx_seq_one_letter_code
_entity_poly.pdbx_strand_id
1 'polypeptide(L)'
;MGYIIFVTYDNDAERKRIDYLLDKWSSQATLKKPRGTVFYIETDNTRDFLEELFSRLEGNAEEKVEVYYAKKVESNVKARRRVLEYTINEEKKVVEKFIDYLLSKINSSYSHSEDDTKIYNVYTRKGRATIRATIHGDRRTRTSLEIEGYGDVVDFLAERIDEELKLFAGGGDGNI
;
A
#
# COMPACT_ATOMS: atom_id res chain seq x y z
N MET A 1 -16.42 18.48 -6.68
CA MET A 1 -15.12 19.08 -6.31
C MET A 1 -14.03 18.30 -7.02
N GLY A 2 -13.03 18.98 -7.59
CA GLY A 2 -11.86 18.35 -8.22
C GLY A 2 -10.65 18.35 -7.29
N TYR A 3 -9.74 17.40 -7.47
CA TYR A 3 -8.50 17.27 -6.69
C TYR A 3 -7.30 17.20 -7.64
N ILE A 4 -6.20 17.87 -7.30
CA ILE A 4 -4.89 17.66 -7.92
C ILE A 4 -4.12 16.72 -7.01
N ILE A 5 -3.71 15.57 -7.53
CA ILE A 5 -3.02 14.52 -6.77
C ILE A 5 -1.60 14.40 -7.30
N PHE A 6 -0.62 14.73 -6.47
CA PHE A 6 0.79 14.49 -6.75
C PHE A 6 1.16 13.08 -6.28
N VAL A 7 1.60 12.24 -7.21
CA VAL A 7 1.99 10.85 -6.92
C VAL A 7 3.44 10.65 -7.32
N THR A 8 4.29 10.35 -6.35
CA THR A 8 5.65 9.86 -6.59
C THR A 8 5.59 8.33 -6.74
N TYR A 9 6.31 7.80 -7.72
CA TYR A 9 6.47 6.36 -7.91
C TYR A 9 7.94 6.04 -8.16
N ASP A 10 8.40 4.89 -7.66
CA ASP A 10 9.82 4.53 -7.67
C ASP A 10 10.22 3.74 -8.92
N ASN A 11 9.23 3.16 -9.63
CA ASN A 11 9.49 2.28 -10.77
C ASN A 11 8.34 2.27 -11.78
N ASP A 12 8.64 1.80 -12.99
CA ASP A 12 7.67 1.72 -14.09
C ASP A 12 6.50 0.78 -13.80
N ALA A 13 6.72 -0.27 -12.99
CA ALA A 13 5.65 -1.17 -12.60
C ALA A 13 4.60 -0.47 -11.71
N GLU A 14 5.02 0.41 -10.82
CA GLU A 14 4.14 1.25 -10.02
C GLU A 14 3.39 2.28 -10.86
N ARG A 15 4.12 2.98 -11.76
CA ARG A 15 3.50 3.89 -12.74
C ARG A 15 2.39 3.22 -13.53
N LYS A 16 2.63 2.02 -14.07
CA LYS A 16 1.64 1.25 -14.84
C LYS A 16 0.40 0.88 -14.02
N ARG A 17 0.56 0.59 -12.72
CA ARG A 17 -0.57 0.32 -11.82
C ARG A 17 -1.42 1.57 -11.58
N ILE A 18 -0.79 2.74 -11.45
CA ILE A 18 -1.49 4.03 -11.34
C ILE A 18 -2.23 4.32 -12.64
N ASP A 19 -1.59 4.16 -13.80
CA ASP A 19 -2.23 4.36 -15.10
C ASP A 19 -3.45 3.42 -15.26
N TYR A 20 -3.34 2.14 -14.89
CA TYR A 20 -4.47 1.21 -14.90
C TYR A 20 -5.61 1.64 -13.95
N LEU A 21 -5.28 2.15 -12.76
CA LEU A 21 -6.27 2.68 -11.82
C LEU A 21 -7.02 3.86 -12.44
N LEU A 22 -6.31 4.79 -13.08
CA LEU A 22 -6.91 5.93 -13.77
C LEU A 22 -7.84 5.44 -14.90
N ASP A 23 -7.40 4.51 -15.73
CA ASP A 23 -8.23 3.96 -16.81
C ASP A 23 -9.53 3.34 -16.26
N LYS A 24 -9.45 2.58 -15.16
CA LYS A 24 -10.63 2.01 -14.50
C LYS A 24 -11.61 3.08 -14.01
N TRP A 25 -11.11 4.18 -13.47
CA TRP A 25 -11.93 5.29 -12.94
C TRP A 25 -12.41 6.28 -14.00
N SER A 26 -11.87 6.24 -15.22
CA SER A 26 -12.26 7.14 -16.32
C SER A 26 -13.75 7.11 -16.66
N SER A 27 -14.43 5.99 -16.36
CA SER A 27 -15.88 5.84 -16.53
C SER A 27 -16.72 6.41 -15.38
N GLN A 28 -16.11 6.64 -14.21
CA GLN A 28 -16.79 7.05 -12.97
C GLN A 28 -16.47 8.48 -12.56
N ALA A 29 -15.38 9.05 -13.09
CA ALA A 29 -14.92 10.38 -12.76
C ALA A 29 -14.28 11.06 -13.98
N THR A 30 -14.37 12.39 -14.04
CA THR A 30 -13.62 13.17 -15.01
C THR A 30 -12.15 13.18 -14.63
N LEU A 31 -11.32 12.47 -15.40
CA LEU A 31 -9.88 12.43 -15.24
C LEU A 31 -9.20 13.33 -16.24
N LYS A 32 -8.33 14.21 -15.74
CA LYS A 32 -7.50 15.09 -16.56
C LYS A 32 -6.03 14.76 -16.30
N LYS A 33 -5.33 14.33 -17.34
CA LYS A 33 -3.87 14.18 -17.37
C LYS A 33 -3.32 15.29 -18.26
N PRO A 34 -2.94 16.46 -17.71
CA PRO A 34 -2.50 17.60 -18.51
C PRO A 34 -1.32 17.21 -19.40
N ARG A 35 -1.30 17.74 -20.63
CA ARG A 35 -0.15 17.64 -21.53
C ARG A 35 0.75 18.84 -21.29
N GLY A 36 2.07 18.65 -21.31
CA GLY A 36 3.05 19.70 -21.01
C GLY A 36 3.51 19.65 -19.56
N THR A 37 3.76 20.83 -18.97
CA THR A 37 4.30 20.96 -17.61
C THR A 37 3.19 21.25 -16.61
N VAL A 38 3.18 20.50 -15.51
CA VAL A 38 2.35 20.77 -14.33
C VAL A 38 3.28 21.10 -13.17
N PHE A 39 3.06 22.24 -12.52
CA PHE A 39 3.85 22.66 -11.37
C PHE A 39 2.96 23.31 -10.30
N TYR A 40 3.44 23.30 -9.07
CA TYR A 40 2.86 24.02 -7.94
C TYR A 40 3.81 25.15 -7.56
N ILE A 41 3.27 26.35 -7.37
CA ILE A 41 4.01 27.52 -6.89
C ILE A 41 3.25 28.12 -5.71
N GLU A 42 4.00 28.47 -4.66
CA GLU A 42 3.50 29.21 -3.51
C GLU A 42 4.21 30.57 -3.50
N THR A 43 3.44 31.64 -3.71
CA THR A 43 3.96 33.01 -3.83
C THR A 43 2.89 34.00 -3.40
N ASP A 44 3.31 35.08 -2.75
CA ASP A 44 2.44 36.21 -2.40
C ASP A 44 2.08 37.06 -3.62
N ASN A 45 2.79 36.87 -4.74
CA ASN A 45 2.59 37.63 -5.97
C ASN A 45 2.35 36.71 -7.17
N THR A 46 1.18 36.07 -7.18
CA THR A 46 0.75 35.19 -8.29
C THR A 46 0.60 35.94 -9.60
N ARG A 47 0.22 37.23 -9.54
CA ARG A 47 -0.02 38.05 -10.74
C ARG A 47 1.24 38.23 -11.56
N ASP A 48 2.32 38.72 -10.94
CA ASP A 48 3.56 39.01 -11.66
C ASP A 48 4.16 37.72 -12.26
N PHE A 49 4.06 36.61 -11.53
CA PHE A 49 4.45 35.30 -12.07
C PHE A 49 3.65 34.90 -13.31
N LEU A 50 2.33 35.08 -13.29
CA LEU A 50 1.48 34.76 -14.45
C LEU A 50 1.77 35.71 -15.61
N GLU A 51 1.95 37.00 -15.37
CA GLU A 51 2.32 37.96 -16.42
C GLU A 51 3.65 37.56 -17.07
N GLU A 52 4.66 37.19 -16.28
CA GLU A 52 5.92 36.68 -16.81
C GLU A 52 5.70 35.38 -17.60
N LEU A 53 4.99 34.39 -17.07
CA LEU A 53 4.72 33.12 -17.75
C LEU A 53 4.03 33.33 -19.10
N PHE A 54 2.95 34.11 -19.14
CA PHE A 54 2.18 34.35 -20.36
C PHE A 54 3.02 35.08 -21.43
N SER A 55 3.91 35.99 -21.02
CA SER A 55 4.82 36.70 -21.94
C SER A 55 5.83 35.78 -22.66
N ARG A 56 6.08 34.58 -22.12
CA ARG A 56 7.03 33.61 -22.69
C ARG A 56 6.37 32.59 -23.62
N LEU A 57 5.04 32.56 -23.69
CA LEU A 57 4.30 31.59 -24.48
C LEU A 57 3.98 32.13 -25.87
N GLU A 58 4.23 31.32 -26.88
CA GLU A 58 3.85 31.64 -28.26
C GLU A 58 2.34 31.38 -28.50
N GLY A 59 1.73 32.11 -29.43
CA GLY A 59 0.33 31.91 -29.83
C GLY A 59 -0.68 32.36 -28.78
N ASN A 60 -1.85 31.70 -28.72
CA ASN A 60 -2.88 32.03 -27.72
C ASN A 60 -2.51 31.45 -26.35
N ALA A 61 -1.89 32.27 -25.49
CA ALA A 61 -1.47 31.85 -24.15
C ALA A 61 -2.66 31.51 -23.22
N GLU A 62 -3.81 32.17 -23.39
CA GLU A 62 -5.01 31.95 -22.57
C GLU A 62 -5.60 30.54 -22.75
N GLU A 63 -5.46 29.96 -23.94
CA GLU A 63 -5.89 28.58 -24.22
C GLU A 63 -4.89 27.52 -23.73
N LYS A 64 -3.65 27.94 -23.43
CA LYS A 64 -2.54 27.04 -23.07
C LYS A 64 -2.31 26.94 -21.57
N VAL A 65 -2.76 27.93 -20.79
CA VAL A 65 -2.51 28.01 -19.36
C VAL A 65 -3.80 27.82 -18.59
N GLU A 66 -3.82 26.82 -17.71
CA GLU A 66 -4.88 26.64 -16.75
C GLU A 66 -4.34 26.82 -15.34
N VAL A 67 -4.96 27.74 -14.60
CA VAL A 67 -4.56 28.05 -13.23
C VAL A 67 -5.60 27.50 -12.26
N TYR A 68 -5.15 26.67 -11.33
CA TYR A 68 -5.97 26.12 -10.26
C TYR A 68 -5.45 26.63 -8.93
N TYR A 69 -6.35 27.13 -8.09
CA TYR A 69 -6.04 27.38 -6.70
C TYR A 69 -6.11 26.06 -5.93
N ALA A 70 -5.00 25.67 -5.32
CA ALA A 70 -4.90 24.43 -4.54
C ALA A 70 -4.41 24.73 -3.13
N LYS A 71 -5.04 24.10 -2.14
CA LYS A 71 -4.52 23.98 -0.78
C LYS A 71 -4.21 22.52 -0.51
N LYS A 72 -3.13 22.26 0.21
CA LYS A 72 -2.82 20.91 0.67
C LYS A 72 -3.97 20.41 1.54
N VAL A 73 -4.54 19.26 1.16
CA VAL A 73 -5.54 18.55 1.95
C VAL A 73 -4.85 17.34 2.56
N GLU A 74 -4.95 17.17 3.88
CA GLU A 74 -4.47 15.96 4.53
C GLU A 74 -5.33 14.77 4.11
N SER A 75 -4.68 13.66 3.73
CA SER A 75 -5.38 12.42 3.41
C SER A 75 -6.08 11.89 4.65
N ASN A 76 -7.38 11.63 4.55
CA ASN A 76 -8.13 10.89 5.56
C ASN A 76 -8.02 9.36 5.38
N VAL A 77 -7.35 8.90 4.32
CA VAL A 77 -7.12 7.48 4.07
C VAL A 77 -5.96 7.02 4.96
N LYS A 78 -6.26 6.16 5.94
CA LYS A 78 -5.27 5.53 6.81
C LYS A 78 -5.07 4.07 6.43
N ALA A 79 -3.85 3.58 6.61
CA ALA A 79 -3.58 2.15 6.54
C ALA A 79 -4.45 1.42 7.59
N ARG A 80 -4.99 0.28 7.21
CA ARG A 80 -5.63 -0.66 8.13
C ARG A 80 -4.55 -1.58 8.69
N ARG A 81 -4.74 -2.01 9.94
CA ARG A 81 -3.86 -2.96 10.61
C ARG A 81 -4.69 -4.06 11.25
N ARG A 82 -4.27 -5.30 11.07
CA ARG A 82 -4.79 -6.49 11.75
C ARG A 82 -3.62 -7.22 12.40
N VAL A 83 -3.82 -7.71 13.62
CA VAL A 83 -2.83 -8.51 14.33
C VAL A 83 -3.45 -9.87 14.60
N LEU A 84 -2.73 -10.93 14.24
CA LEU A 84 -3.07 -12.32 14.51
C LEU A 84 -2.07 -12.87 15.52
N GLU A 85 -2.56 -13.21 16.71
CA GLU A 85 -1.74 -13.73 17.79
C GLU A 85 -2.10 -15.18 18.08
N TYR A 86 -1.08 -16.03 18.09
CA TYR A 86 -1.23 -17.47 18.28
C TYR A 86 -0.21 -17.97 19.31
N THR A 87 -0.62 -18.96 20.09
CA THR A 87 0.29 -19.76 20.89
C THR A 87 0.18 -21.21 20.44
N ILE A 88 1.25 -21.72 19.84
CA ILE A 88 1.29 -23.03 19.20
C ILE A 88 2.15 -23.96 20.06
N ASN A 89 1.63 -25.15 20.34
CA ASN A 89 2.33 -26.17 21.14
C ASN A 89 3.34 -26.96 20.29
N GLU A 90 4.19 -26.24 19.57
CA GLU A 90 5.24 -26.76 18.71
C GLU A 90 6.53 -25.98 18.91
N GLU A 91 7.65 -26.60 18.54
CA GLU A 91 8.95 -25.97 18.62
C GLU A 91 9.07 -24.78 17.66
N LYS A 92 9.77 -23.71 18.09
CA LYS A 92 9.94 -22.48 17.30
C LYS A 92 10.32 -22.75 15.84
N LYS A 93 11.26 -23.67 15.62
CA LYS A 93 11.75 -24.03 14.28
C LYS A 93 10.67 -24.65 13.38
N VAL A 94 9.73 -25.39 13.96
CA VAL A 94 8.60 -25.99 13.22
C VAL A 94 7.62 -24.89 12.82
N VAL A 95 7.30 -24.00 13.76
CA VAL A 95 6.41 -22.86 13.52
C VAL A 95 7.00 -21.89 12.49
N GLU A 96 8.30 -21.58 12.58
CA GLU A 96 8.99 -20.73 11.60
C GLU A 96 8.89 -21.30 10.19
N LYS A 97 9.14 -22.60 10.01
CA LYS A 97 9.02 -23.26 8.70
C LYS A 97 7.58 -23.21 8.17
N PHE A 98 6.60 -23.40 9.04
CA PHE A 98 5.19 -23.30 8.65
C PHE A 98 4.83 -21.88 8.21
N ILE A 99 5.25 -20.86 8.96
CA ILE A 99 5.04 -19.46 8.59
C ILE A 99 5.74 -19.13 7.26
N ASP A 100 6.99 -19.54 7.07
CA ASP A 100 7.70 -19.31 5.82
C ASP A 100 6.99 -19.99 4.63
N TYR A 101 6.46 -21.21 4.82
CA TYR A 101 5.63 -21.89 3.83
C TYR A 101 4.34 -21.13 3.53
N LEU A 102 3.60 -20.71 4.57
CA LEU A 102 2.35 -19.98 4.43
C LEU A 102 2.55 -18.65 3.69
N LEU A 103 3.59 -17.92 4.06
CA LEU A 103 3.97 -16.65 3.44
C LEU A 103 4.43 -16.85 1.98
N SER A 104 5.10 -17.96 1.66
CA SER A 104 5.40 -18.32 0.27
C SER A 104 4.12 -18.64 -0.53
N LYS A 105 3.18 -19.39 0.06
CA LYS A 105 1.89 -19.77 -0.56
C LYS A 105 1.01 -18.56 -0.93
N ILE A 106 1.15 -17.43 -0.23
CA ILE A 106 0.45 -16.18 -0.55
C ILE A 106 1.26 -15.24 -1.47
N ASN A 107 2.36 -15.72 -2.06
CA ASN A 107 3.28 -14.96 -2.91
C ASN A 107 3.86 -13.73 -2.20
N SER A 108 4.19 -13.85 -0.91
CA SER A 108 4.95 -12.82 -0.23
C SER A 108 6.41 -12.82 -0.70
N SER A 109 7.02 -11.64 -0.71
CA SER A 109 8.47 -11.48 -0.83
C SER A 109 9.05 -11.00 0.50
N TYR A 110 10.06 -11.71 0.98
CA TYR A 110 10.85 -11.24 2.10
C TYR A 110 11.50 -9.89 1.75
N SER A 111 11.41 -8.93 2.66
CA SER A 111 12.01 -7.61 2.49
C SER A 111 13.30 -7.50 3.30
N HIS A 112 13.18 -7.57 4.62
CA HIS A 112 14.28 -7.45 5.58
C HIS A 112 13.79 -7.94 6.94
N SER A 113 14.68 -7.93 7.93
CA SER A 113 14.32 -8.19 9.33
C SER A 113 14.73 -7.00 10.17
N GLU A 114 13.91 -6.66 11.16
CA GLU A 114 14.17 -5.66 12.19
C GLU A 114 14.12 -6.40 13.54
N ASP A 115 15.26 -6.48 14.23
CA ASP A 115 15.42 -7.29 15.45
C ASP A 115 14.92 -8.74 15.26
N ASP A 116 13.94 -9.18 16.07
CA ASP A 116 13.30 -10.50 15.99
C ASP A 116 12.06 -10.54 15.09
N THR A 117 11.86 -9.50 14.26
CA THR A 117 10.70 -9.37 13.37
C THR A 117 11.10 -9.46 11.91
N LYS A 118 10.57 -10.47 11.21
CA LYS A 118 10.75 -10.63 9.77
C LYS A 118 9.67 -9.85 9.02
N ILE A 119 10.05 -9.06 8.02
CA ILE A 119 9.14 -8.18 7.27
C ILE A 119 9.01 -8.69 5.84
N TYR A 120 7.77 -8.86 5.40
CA TYR A 120 7.40 -9.37 4.08
C TYR A 120 6.47 -8.39 3.37
N ASN A 121 6.59 -8.28 2.05
CA ASN A 121 5.66 -7.55 1.20
C ASN A 121 4.78 -8.53 0.43
N VAL A 122 3.48 -8.28 0.38
CA VAL A 122 2.53 -9.09 -0.39
C VAL A 122 1.85 -8.23 -1.43
N TYR A 123 1.81 -8.72 -2.66
CA TYR A 123 1.06 -8.11 -3.75
C TYR A 123 -0.06 -9.04 -4.18
N THR A 124 -1.29 -8.58 -4.04
CA THR A 124 -2.49 -9.32 -4.43
C THR A 124 -3.31 -8.53 -5.44
N ARG A 125 -4.32 -9.17 -6.02
CA ARG A 125 -5.34 -8.48 -6.84
C ARG A 125 -6.15 -7.45 -6.04
N LYS A 126 -6.20 -7.56 -4.71
CA LYS A 126 -6.92 -6.64 -3.80
C LYS A 126 -6.06 -5.47 -3.31
N GLY A 127 -4.75 -5.48 -3.58
CA GLY A 127 -3.83 -4.43 -3.15
C GLY A 127 -2.50 -4.97 -2.63
N ARG A 128 -1.71 -4.07 -2.04
CA ARG A 128 -0.43 -4.36 -1.40
C ARG A 128 -0.57 -4.31 0.11
N ALA A 129 0.09 -5.23 0.81
CA ALA A 129 0.22 -5.22 2.26
C ALA A 129 1.66 -5.54 2.68
N THR A 130 2.00 -5.13 3.89
CA THR A 130 3.21 -5.51 4.61
C THR A 130 2.80 -6.45 5.74
N ILE A 131 3.53 -7.55 5.89
CA ILE A 131 3.35 -8.51 6.98
C ILE A 131 4.61 -8.48 7.84
N ARG A 132 4.44 -8.21 9.13
CA ARG A 132 5.50 -8.32 10.15
C ARG A 132 5.26 -9.59 10.95
N ALA A 133 6.22 -10.50 10.94
CA ALA A 133 6.14 -11.78 11.61
C ALA A 133 7.15 -11.85 12.75
N THR A 134 6.64 -12.07 13.95
CA THR A 134 7.42 -12.10 15.18
C THR A 134 7.17 -13.44 15.88
N ILE A 135 8.23 -14.23 16.10
CA ILE A 135 8.12 -15.61 16.58
C ILE A 135 9.09 -15.85 17.75
N HIS A 136 8.52 -16.14 18.93
CA HIS A 136 9.25 -16.30 20.18
C HIS A 136 8.85 -17.57 20.94
N GLY A 137 9.74 -18.07 21.79
CA GLY A 137 9.53 -19.27 22.59
C GLY A 137 10.38 -20.43 22.11
N ASP A 138 10.29 -21.55 22.83
CA ASP A 138 11.07 -22.75 22.54
C ASP A 138 10.14 -23.96 22.36
N ARG A 139 9.56 -24.50 23.45
CA ARG A 139 8.57 -25.62 23.41
C ARG A 139 7.13 -25.20 23.18
N ARG A 140 6.83 -23.92 23.41
CA ARG A 140 5.51 -23.32 23.21
C ARG A 140 5.73 -21.97 22.56
N THR A 141 5.46 -21.92 21.27
CA THR A 141 5.83 -20.80 20.41
C THR A 141 4.71 -19.80 20.35
N ARG A 142 5.00 -18.54 20.71
CA ARG A 142 4.12 -17.41 20.47
C ARG A 142 4.46 -16.79 19.13
N THR A 143 3.44 -16.62 18.31
CA THR A 143 3.55 -16.03 16.98
C THR A 143 2.61 -14.84 16.89
N SER A 144 3.15 -13.71 16.48
CA SER A 144 2.38 -12.51 16.14
C SER A 144 2.61 -12.19 14.66
N LEU A 145 1.53 -12.11 13.90
CA LEU A 145 1.53 -11.64 12.52
C LEU A 145 0.73 -10.35 12.45
N GLU A 146 1.42 -9.26 12.18
CA GLU A 146 0.81 -7.96 11.93
C GLU A 146 0.74 -7.71 10.43
N ILE A 147 -0.44 -7.38 9.95
CA ILE A 147 -0.74 -7.13 8.54
C ILE A 147 -1.20 -5.68 8.40
N GLU A 148 -0.48 -4.91 7.60
CA GLU A 148 -0.74 -3.49 7.37
C GLU A 148 -0.87 -3.19 5.88
N GLY A 149 -1.85 -2.37 5.49
CA GLY A 149 -2.05 -2.00 4.09
C GLY A 149 -3.27 -1.12 3.85
N TYR A 150 -3.57 -0.84 2.58
CA TYR A 150 -4.71 0.01 2.19
C TYR A 150 -5.79 -0.82 1.48
N GLY A 151 -7.05 -0.55 1.84
CA GLY A 151 -8.21 -1.26 1.28
C GLY A 151 -8.39 -2.67 1.83
N ASP A 152 -9.05 -3.53 1.07
CA ASP A 152 -9.54 -4.85 1.52
C ASP A 152 -8.44 -5.93 1.57
N VAL A 153 -7.22 -5.61 1.15
CA VAL A 153 -6.10 -6.56 1.18
C VAL A 153 -5.77 -7.01 2.60
N VAL A 154 -5.95 -6.13 3.60
CA VAL A 154 -5.61 -6.43 4.99
C VAL A 154 -6.52 -7.52 5.55
N ASP A 155 -7.84 -7.36 5.41
CA ASP A 155 -8.81 -8.34 5.89
C ASP A 155 -8.70 -9.66 5.10
N PHE A 156 -8.55 -9.57 3.77
CA PHE A 156 -8.35 -10.75 2.91
C PHE A 156 -7.13 -11.59 3.32
N LEU A 157 -6.00 -10.95 3.61
CA LEU A 157 -4.80 -11.67 4.05
C LEU A 157 -4.95 -12.18 5.47
N ALA A 158 -5.54 -11.39 6.37
CA ALA A 158 -5.77 -11.79 7.75
C ALA A 158 -6.63 -13.05 7.81
N GLU A 159 -7.77 -13.08 7.15
CA GLU A 159 -8.68 -14.25 7.10
C GLU A 159 -7.96 -15.49 6.57
N ARG A 160 -7.25 -15.36 5.45
CA ARG A 160 -6.55 -16.48 4.83
C ARG A 160 -5.42 -17.04 5.70
N ILE A 161 -4.69 -16.17 6.38
CA ILE A 161 -3.60 -16.58 7.28
C ILE A 161 -4.17 -17.19 8.56
N ASP A 162 -5.25 -16.60 9.09
CA ASP A 162 -5.96 -17.05 10.29
C ASP A 162 -6.52 -18.47 10.11
N GLU A 163 -7.14 -18.77 8.96
CA GLU A 163 -7.63 -20.10 8.62
C GLU A 163 -6.51 -21.15 8.65
N GLU A 164 -5.37 -20.88 8.00
CA GLU A 164 -4.24 -21.81 7.93
C GLU A 164 -3.57 -21.98 9.30
N LEU A 165 -3.45 -20.91 10.09
CA LEU A 165 -2.91 -20.97 11.45
C LEU A 165 -3.80 -21.74 12.41
N LYS A 166 -5.13 -21.60 12.31
CA LYS A 166 -6.07 -22.41 13.10
C LYS A 166 -5.94 -23.89 12.79
N LEU A 167 -5.84 -24.25 11.51
CA LEU A 167 -5.64 -25.63 11.09
C LEU A 167 -4.32 -26.20 11.60
N PHE A 168 -3.26 -25.40 11.57
CA PHE A 168 -1.95 -25.82 12.09
C PHE A 168 -1.92 -25.93 13.61
N ALA A 169 -2.49 -24.96 14.33
CA ALA A 169 -2.53 -24.93 15.79
C ALA A 169 -3.51 -25.96 16.39
N GLY A 170 -4.58 -26.31 15.68
CA GLY A 170 -5.61 -27.27 16.08
C GLY A 170 -5.49 -28.67 15.46
N GLY A 171 -4.52 -28.89 14.56
CA GLY A 171 -4.27 -30.19 13.92
C GLY A 171 -3.66 -31.26 14.86
N GLY A 172 -3.53 -30.95 16.15
CA GLY A 172 -2.99 -31.82 17.20
C GLY A 172 -4.02 -32.48 18.11
N ASP A 173 -5.32 -32.37 17.86
CA ASP A 173 -6.33 -33.07 18.65
C ASP A 173 -6.96 -34.23 17.86
N GLY A 174 -6.36 -35.40 18.11
CA GLY A 174 -7.14 -36.63 18.15
C GLY A 174 -8.04 -36.62 19.38
N ASN A 175 -9.34 -36.77 19.12
CA ASN A 175 -10.43 -37.17 20.02
C ASN A 175 -10.87 -36.25 21.19
N ILE A 176 -12.19 -36.04 21.18
CA ILE A 176 -13.16 -36.14 22.30
C ILE A 176 -12.59 -36.75 23.58
#